data_AF-A0A847CZ12-F1
#
_entry.id   AF-A0A847CZ12-F1
#
_cell.length_a   1.000
_cell.length_b   1.000
_cell.length_c   1.000
_cell.angle_alpha   90.00
_cell.angle_beta   90.00
_cell.angle_gamma   90.00
#
_symmetry.space_group_name_H-M   'P 1'
#
loop_
_entity.id
_entity.type
_entity.pdbx_description
1 polymer ?
#
loop_
_entity_poly.entity_id
_entity_poly.type
_entity_poly.pdbx_seq_one_letter_code
_entity_poly.pdbx_strand_id
1 'polypeptide(L)'
;NNTVTGNTCNSNSNGIRLYSSSNNMVTGNTCYNNSYGIYLSSSSNNNTVTGNTCNNNTTGIYLFTSSNNTVTGNTCIRGTGTPENYTTSQYTIFLYGTGNNYNLISSNNCMGKAVVIGGGTGNTVFNNKWDDTDDFTAHLTDYTQHPYYAGDTGSTGTGILQITLPVTYSSWSAVPIGACFSFKNIFNNQTIASGIKLALAGLAGEKPILKSNGNLFTTLTKDAIYTVRWNGVNFILQGEGASGNATASDLLSGKTATTDAGEIVGTMPNRSGTRVGANYVTTDGTTIQFSPPLGYYPGDINTKVEYNEPNLLPANIITGASILGVYGSAVTGGAKVKSIQTIESSIGGNTTTNTHTISAVNVTNSVVMLTAAYTSTEYYVNPGNASLCASLSDSTTLKIERTFGGSPVRYRAYVVEFETGVTIQRGLSIPTKYTYMSDSFHIPISSVDTSRSILLCSFRSGYDNSYRDARGYYELGQGYINVTYVVGINASNYTNFLFSWYIITFN
;
A
#
# COMPACT_ATOMS: atom_id res chain seq x y z
N ASN A 1 15.00 -21.93 -77.33
CA ASN A 1 14.12 -21.28 -76.34
C ASN A 1 13.14 -20.40 -77.07
N ASN A 2 11.86 -20.74 -77.05
CA ASN A 2 10.80 -19.96 -77.69
C ASN A 2 9.75 -19.53 -76.66
N THR A 3 9.04 -18.44 -76.95
CA THR A 3 7.87 -18.00 -76.20
C THR A 3 6.65 -18.08 -77.09
N VAL A 4 5.64 -18.85 -76.67
CA VAL A 4 4.34 -18.98 -77.34
C VAL A 4 3.30 -18.34 -76.42
N THR A 5 2.75 -17.19 -76.81
CA THR A 5 1.85 -16.42 -75.94
C THR A 5 0.70 -15.74 -76.68
N GLY A 6 -0.44 -15.62 -76.01
CA GLY A 6 -1.61 -14.87 -76.50
C GLY A 6 -2.31 -15.52 -77.69
N ASN A 7 -2.08 -16.80 -77.97
CA ASN A 7 -2.67 -17.49 -79.12
C ASN A 7 -4.02 -18.09 -78.78
N THR A 8 -4.91 -18.14 -79.76
CA THR A 8 -6.16 -18.91 -79.70
C THR A 8 -6.05 -20.12 -80.63
N CYS A 9 -6.10 -21.34 -80.09
CA CYS A 9 -5.95 -22.58 -80.85
C CYS A 9 -7.20 -23.46 -80.65
N ASN A 10 -8.11 -23.49 -81.62
CA ASN A 10 -9.39 -24.18 -81.46
C ASN A 10 -9.70 -25.22 -82.54
N SER A 11 -10.41 -26.28 -82.15
CA SER A 11 -10.92 -27.30 -83.08
C SER A 11 -9.82 -28.05 -83.87
N ASN A 12 -8.65 -28.26 -83.26
CA ASN A 12 -7.52 -28.99 -83.85
C ASN A 12 -7.33 -30.37 -83.19
N SER A 13 -6.45 -31.19 -83.77
CA SER A 13 -5.96 -32.38 -83.05
C SER A 13 -5.12 -31.97 -81.82
N ASN A 14 -4.15 -31.09 -82.02
CA ASN A 14 -3.35 -30.49 -80.94
C ASN A 14 -3.48 -28.98 -81.03
N GLY A 15 -3.82 -28.29 -79.94
CA GLY A 15 -3.81 -26.83 -79.91
C GLY A 15 -2.38 -26.31 -80.03
N ILE A 16 -1.54 -26.61 -79.04
CA ILE A 16 -0.10 -26.32 -79.05
C ILE A 16 0.65 -27.63 -78.82
N ARG A 17 1.59 -27.98 -79.71
CA ARG A 17 2.43 -29.17 -79.54
C ARG A 17 3.91 -28.80 -79.47
N LEU A 18 4.55 -29.18 -78.37
CA LEU A 18 6.00 -29.25 -78.25
C LEU A 18 6.44 -30.69 -78.52
N TYR A 19 7.22 -30.88 -79.58
CA TYR A 19 7.74 -32.18 -79.99
C TYR A 19 9.26 -32.14 -80.00
N SER A 20 9.91 -32.93 -79.15
CA SER A 20 11.36 -32.90 -78.95
C SER A 20 11.92 -31.49 -78.79
N SER A 21 11.17 -30.65 -78.06
CA SER A 21 11.41 -29.22 -77.96
C SER A 21 11.49 -28.83 -76.48
N SER A 22 12.71 -28.50 -76.05
CA SER A 22 13.02 -28.17 -74.66
C SER A 22 13.19 -26.67 -74.45
N ASN A 23 13.08 -26.20 -73.19
CA ASN A 23 13.36 -24.82 -72.78
C ASN A 23 12.45 -23.76 -73.43
N ASN A 24 11.15 -24.02 -73.52
CA ASN A 24 10.16 -23.09 -74.06
C ASN A 24 9.17 -22.62 -73.00
N MET A 25 8.59 -21.44 -73.22
CA MET A 25 7.54 -20.86 -72.42
C MET A 25 6.24 -20.83 -73.22
N VAL A 26 5.19 -21.47 -72.70
CA VAL A 26 3.83 -21.48 -73.26
C VAL A 26 2.94 -20.77 -72.25
N THR A 27 2.57 -19.52 -72.53
CA THR A 27 1.89 -18.66 -71.53
C THR A 27 0.72 -17.85 -72.08
N GLY A 28 -0.39 -17.80 -71.36
CA GLY A 28 -1.53 -16.96 -71.73
C GLY A 28 -2.20 -17.35 -73.05
N ASN A 29 -2.17 -18.63 -73.44
CA ASN A 29 -2.84 -19.13 -74.64
C ASN A 29 -4.22 -19.71 -74.30
N THR A 30 -5.15 -19.65 -75.24
CA THR A 30 -6.49 -20.20 -75.13
C THR A 30 -6.64 -21.36 -76.13
N CYS A 31 -6.57 -22.59 -75.64
CA CYS A 31 -6.67 -23.81 -76.45
C CYS A 31 -7.98 -24.55 -76.15
N TYR A 32 -8.97 -24.55 -77.06
CA TYR A 32 -10.26 -25.17 -76.77
C TYR A 32 -10.82 -26.09 -77.87
N ASN A 33 -11.64 -27.08 -77.48
CA ASN A 33 -12.22 -28.07 -78.40
C ASN A 33 -11.18 -28.84 -79.24
N ASN A 34 -9.98 -29.10 -78.71
CA ASN A 34 -8.95 -29.92 -79.36
C ASN A 34 -8.90 -31.34 -78.78
N SER A 35 -8.21 -32.28 -79.43
CA SER A 35 -7.91 -33.56 -78.75
C SER A 35 -6.97 -33.30 -77.57
N TYR A 36 -5.86 -32.60 -77.79
CA TYR A 36 -4.97 -32.13 -76.73
C TYR A 36 -4.87 -30.61 -76.78
N GLY A 37 -5.16 -29.92 -75.67
CA GLY A 37 -5.03 -28.47 -75.60
C GLY A 37 -3.57 -28.05 -75.76
N ILE A 38 -2.73 -28.47 -74.82
CA ILE A 38 -1.27 -28.32 -74.89
C ILE A 38 -0.63 -29.71 -74.74
N TYR A 39 0.23 -30.09 -75.68
CA TYR A 39 0.87 -31.40 -75.72
C TYR A 39 2.40 -31.30 -75.72
N LEU A 40 3.05 -31.77 -74.66
CA LEU A 40 4.50 -31.91 -74.55
C LEU A 40 4.87 -33.36 -74.80
N SER A 41 5.67 -33.62 -75.84
CA SER A 41 5.94 -34.98 -76.33
C SER A 41 7.40 -35.20 -76.70
N SER A 42 7.83 -36.47 -76.60
CA SER A 42 9.13 -36.96 -77.08
C SER A 42 10.31 -36.17 -76.51
N SER A 43 10.46 -36.20 -75.19
CA SER A 43 11.56 -35.51 -74.48
C SER A 43 11.55 -33.99 -74.63
N SER A 44 10.35 -33.40 -74.58
CA SER A 44 10.19 -31.94 -74.49
C SER A 44 10.37 -31.51 -73.03
N ASN A 45 11.62 -31.29 -72.63
CA ASN A 45 12.01 -31.09 -71.24
C ASN A 45 12.17 -29.60 -70.86
N ASN A 46 12.15 -29.28 -69.57
CA ASN A 46 12.45 -27.94 -69.07
C ASN A 46 11.54 -26.84 -69.67
N ASN A 47 10.29 -27.15 -69.97
CA ASN A 47 9.32 -26.17 -70.45
C ASN A 47 8.47 -25.61 -69.31
N THR A 48 8.04 -24.37 -69.46
CA THR A 48 7.12 -23.69 -68.55
C THR A 48 5.79 -23.47 -69.26
N VAL A 49 4.72 -24.07 -68.72
CA VAL A 49 3.35 -23.96 -69.22
C VAL A 49 2.52 -23.24 -68.16
N THR A 50 2.25 -21.96 -68.36
CA THR A 50 1.66 -21.13 -67.29
C THR A 50 0.50 -20.25 -67.77
N GLY A 51 -0.57 -20.13 -66.98
CA GLY A 51 -1.63 -19.16 -67.30
C GLY A 51 -2.41 -19.45 -68.58
N ASN A 52 -2.43 -20.70 -69.07
CA ASN A 52 -3.17 -21.07 -70.28
C ASN A 52 -4.59 -21.52 -69.93
N THR A 53 -5.53 -21.33 -70.86
CA THR A 53 -6.91 -21.79 -70.77
C THR A 53 -7.12 -22.94 -71.74
N CYS A 54 -7.22 -24.18 -71.23
CA CYS A 54 -7.33 -25.41 -72.01
C CYS A 54 -8.73 -26.06 -71.86
N ASN A 55 -9.77 -25.44 -72.43
CA ASN A 55 -11.16 -25.86 -72.19
C ASN A 55 -11.72 -26.85 -73.21
N ASN A 56 -12.59 -27.76 -72.78
CA ASN A 56 -13.29 -28.71 -73.64
C ASN A 56 -12.38 -29.54 -74.57
N ASN A 57 -11.14 -29.81 -74.15
CA ASN A 57 -10.24 -30.72 -74.84
C ASN A 57 -10.42 -32.15 -74.31
N THR A 58 -10.06 -33.18 -75.08
CA THR A 58 -10.01 -34.56 -74.55
C THR A 58 -9.01 -34.65 -73.39
N THR A 59 -7.83 -34.07 -73.56
CA THR A 59 -6.91 -33.75 -72.47
C THR A 59 -6.54 -32.27 -72.52
N GLY A 60 -6.72 -31.54 -71.42
CA GLY A 60 -6.35 -30.12 -71.34
C GLY A 60 -4.85 -29.91 -71.57
N ILE A 61 -4.02 -30.47 -70.69
CA ILE A 61 -2.55 -30.45 -70.83
C ILE A 61 -2.02 -31.88 -70.72
N TYR A 62 -1.29 -32.33 -71.73
CA TYR A 62 -0.75 -33.69 -71.80
C TYR A 62 0.78 -33.67 -71.86
N LEU A 63 1.43 -34.41 -70.95
CA LEU A 63 2.87 -34.62 -70.92
C LEU A 63 3.15 -36.09 -71.21
N PHE A 64 3.78 -36.36 -72.36
CA PHE A 64 4.17 -37.70 -72.78
C PHE A 64 5.69 -37.81 -72.88
N THR A 65 6.29 -38.67 -72.05
CA THR A 65 7.74 -38.89 -71.97
C THR A 65 8.57 -37.59 -71.94
N SER A 66 8.15 -36.64 -71.10
CA SER A 66 8.72 -35.29 -71.00
C SER A 66 8.96 -34.91 -69.53
N SER A 67 10.21 -34.61 -69.18
CA SER A 67 10.69 -34.42 -67.81
C SER A 67 11.00 -32.96 -67.48
N ASN A 68 11.05 -32.64 -66.19
CA ASN A 68 11.46 -31.33 -65.66
C ASN A 68 10.61 -30.14 -66.16
N ASN A 69 9.33 -30.36 -66.45
CA ASN A 69 8.43 -29.28 -66.88
C ASN A 69 7.69 -28.68 -65.69
N THR A 70 7.37 -27.40 -65.78
CA THR A 70 6.55 -26.67 -64.80
C THR A 70 5.20 -26.30 -65.44
N VAL A 71 4.10 -26.80 -64.87
CA VAL A 71 2.73 -26.54 -65.33
C VAL A 71 1.96 -25.88 -64.21
N THR A 72 1.73 -24.58 -64.30
CA THR A 72 1.16 -23.78 -63.20
C THR A 72 0.14 -22.73 -63.61
N GLY A 73 -0.86 -22.45 -62.77
CA GLY A 73 -1.81 -21.37 -63.05
C GLY A 73 -2.66 -21.57 -64.31
N ASN A 74 -2.75 -22.79 -64.85
CA ASN A 74 -3.55 -23.07 -66.03
C ASN A 74 -4.99 -23.41 -65.63
N THR A 75 -5.94 -23.11 -66.51
CA THR A 75 -7.35 -23.48 -66.34
C THR A 75 -7.70 -24.59 -67.33
N CYS A 76 -8.07 -25.77 -66.83
CA CYS A 76 -8.47 -26.91 -67.64
C CYS A 76 -9.86 -27.36 -67.21
N ILE A 77 -10.88 -27.00 -67.98
CA ILE A 77 -12.29 -27.26 -67.64
C ILE A 77 -12.99 -27.93 -68.84
N ARG A 78 -13.84 -28.93 -68.59
CA ARG A 78 -14.76 -29.49 -69.59
C ARG A 78 -16.20 -29.25 -69.15
N GLY A 79 -17.05 -28.77 -70.06
CA GLY A 79 -18.46 -28.48 -69.79
C GLY A 79 -18.65 -27.45 -68.68
N THR A 80 -19.50 -27.78 -67.71
CA THR A 80 -19.73 -27.03 -66.46
C THR A 80 -18.64 -27.26 -65.42
N GLY A 81 -17.67 -28.15 -65.68
CA GLY A 81 -16.58 -28.47 -64.78
C GLY A 81 -16.98 -29.37 -63.61
N THR A 82 -18.04 -30.15 -63.77
CA THR A 82 -18.42 -31.20 -62.81
C THR A 82 -17.84 -32.56 -63.23
N PRO A 83 -17.73 -33.54 -62.33
CA PRO A 83 -17.20 -34.87 -62.66
C PRO A 83 -17.91 -35.59 -63.81
N GLU A 84 -19.21 -35.40 -63.99
CA GLU A 84 -20.00 -35.99 -65.08
C GLU A 84 -19.59 -35.45 -66.46
N ASN A 85 -18.92 -34.29 -66.49
CA ASN A 85 -18.30 -33.77 -67.68
C ASN A 85 -16.92 -34.39 -67.94
N TYR A 86 -16.57 -35.57 -67.45
CA TYR A 86 -15.37 -36.31 -67.88
C TYR A 86 -15.68 -37.78 -68.09
N THR A 87 -15.27 -38.34 -69.24
CA THR A 87 -15.21 -39.80 -69.39
C THR A 87 -13.93 -40.34 -68.73
N THR A 88 -13.79 -41.67 -68.68
CA THR A 88 -12.62 -42.33 -68.09
C THR A 88 -11.31 -41.95 -68.79
N SER A 89 -11.33 -41.74 -70.12
CA SER A 89 -10.18 -41.43 -70.96
C SER A 89 -9.91 -39.94 -71.20
N GLN A 90 -10.67 -39.06 -70.56
CA GLN A 90 -10.50 -37.61 -70.66
C GLN A 90 -9.86 -37.05 -69.40
N TYR A 91 -9.03 -36.01 -69.52
CA TYR A 91 -8.24 -35.50 -68.39
C TYR A 91 -8.13 -33.98 -68.39
N THR A 92 -8.01 -33.38 -67.21
CA THR A 92 -7.61 -31.97 -67.06
C THR A 92 -6.12 -31.83 -67.41
N ILE A 93 -5.27 -32.48 -66.62
CA ILE A 93 -3.83 -32.59 -66.85
C ILE A 93 -3.43 -34.06 -66.68
N PHE A 94 -2.67 -34.59 -67.65
CA PHE A 94 -2.23 -35.99 -67.64
C PHE A 94 -0.74 -36.11 -67.95
N LEU A 95 -0.02 -36.88 -67.13
CA LEU A 95 1.37 -37.25 -67.34
C LEU A 95 1.42 -38.74 -67.68
N TYR A 96 2.03 -39.14 -68.79
CA TYR A 96 2.03 -40.54 -69.22
C TYR A 96 3.33 -41.02 -69.85
N GLY A 97 3.81 -42.19 -69.42
CA GLY A 97 5.06 -42.80 -69.87
C GLY A 97 6.20 -42.66 -68.85
N THR A 98 7.11 -43.63 -68.84
CA THR A 98 8.20 -43.78 -67.85
C THR A 98 9.23 -42.64 -67.86
N GLY A 99 9.30 -41.88 -68.96
CA GLY A 99 10.19 -40.72 -69.11
C GLY A 99 9.61 -39.37 -68.68
N ASN A 100 8.53 -39.32 -67.89
CA ASN A 100 7.98 -38.06 -67.32
C ASN A 100 8.41 -37.87 -65.88
N ASN A 101 9.68 -37.55 -65.65
CA ASN A 101 10.20 -37.43 -64.30
C ASN A 101 10.28 -35.95 -63.89
N TYR A 102 10.18 -35.70 -62.58
CA TYR A 102 10.48 -34.40 -61.97
C TYR A 102 9.68 -33.21 -62.53
N ASN A 103 8.44 -33.44 -62.97
CA ASN A 103 7.55 -32.34 -63.36
C ASN A 103 6.87 -31.73 -62.14
N LEU A 104 6.69 -30.40 -62.17
CA LEU A 104 5.95 -29.63 -61.16
C LEU A 104 4.58 -29.24 -61.73
N ILE A 105 3.50 -29.75 -61.15
CA ILE A 105 2.12 -29.41 -61.52
C ILE A 105 1.45 -28.77 -60.31
N SER A 106 1.25 -27.45 -60.32
CA SER A 106 0.65 -26.79 -59.15
C SER A 106 -0.18 -25.55 -59.48
N SER A 107 -1.10 -25.19 -58.58
CA SER A 107 -1.91 -23.97 -58.72
C SER A 107 -2.73 -23.93 -60.03
N ASN A 108 -3.08 -25.08 -60.59
CA ASN A 108 -3.96 -25.15 -61.77
C ASN A 108 -5.43 -25.27 -61.34
N ASN A 109 -6.34 -24.71 -62.11
CA ASN A 109 -7.77 -24.88 -61.95
C ASN A 109 -8.25 -26.06 -62.81
N CYS A 110 -8.33 -27.24 -62.19
CA CYS A 110 -8.66 -28.54 -62.79
C CYS A 110 -10.06 -29.00 -62.38
N MET A 111 -11.09 -28.27 -62.81
CA MET A 111 -12.48 -28.58 -62.43
C MET A 111 -12.97 -29.90 -63.01
N GLY A 112 -13.74 -30.66 -62.23
CA GLY A 112 -14.39 -31.90 -62.65
C GLY A 112 -13.50 -33.14 -62.67
N LYS A 113 -12.17 -33.01 -62.79
CA LYS A 113 -11.27 -34.17 -62.68
C LYS A 113 -9.88 -33.81 -62.18
N ALA A 114 -9.39 -34.58 -61.21
CA ALA A 114 -8.05 -34.44 -60.66
C ALA A 114 -6.95 -34.61 -61.72
N VAL A 115 -5.78 -34.03 -61.45
CA VAL A 115 -4.55 -34.28 -62.22
C VAL A 115 -4.18 -35.76 -62.12
N VAL A 116 -3.84 -36.39 -63.24
CA VAL A 116 -3.47 -37.81 -63.28
C VAL A 116 -1.99 -37.98 -63.60
N ILE A 117 -1.30 -38.75 -62.76
CA ILE A 117 0.10 -39.17 -62.97
C ILE A 117 0.09 -40.65 -63.38
N GLY A 118 0.13 -40.91 -64.69
CA GLY A 118 0.17 -42.24 -65.27
C GLY A 118 1.57 -42.77 -65.60
N GLY A 119 2.64 -42.06 -65.24
CA GLY A 119 4.00 -42.54 -65.43
C GLY A 119 5.10 -41.57 -64.98
N GLY A 120 6.32 -42.11 -64.85
CA GLY A 120 7.50 -41.40 -64.38
C GLY A 120 7.61 -41.31 -62.85
N THR A 121 8.70 -40.73 -62.36
CA THR A 121 9.06 -40.64 -60.94
C THR A 121 9.41 -39.21 -60.53
N GLY A 122 9.24 -38.89 -59.24
CA GLY A 122 9.61 -37.58 -58.70
C GLY A 122 8.74 -36.41 -59.17
N ASN A 123 7.55 -36.67 -59.75
CA ASN A 123 6.60 -35.60 -60.09
C ASN A 123 5.97 -35.01 -58.82
N THR A 124 5.84 -33.70 -58.77
CA THR A 124 5.27 -32.94 -57.66
C THR A 124 3.94 -32.34 -58.07
N VAL A 125 2.85 -32.72 -57.39
CA VAL A 125 1.47 -32.30 -57.72
C VAL A 125 0.78 -31.80 -56.46
N PHE A 126 0.52 -30.49 -56.37
CA PHE A 126 -0.13 -29.86 -55.20
C PHE A 126 -0.92 -28.61 -55.59
N ASN A 127 -1.87 -28.19 -54.76
CA ASN A 127 -2.68 -26.98 -54.98
C ASN A 127 -3.35 -26.89 -56.36
N ASN A 128 -3.66 -28.02 -56.99
CA ASN A 128 -4.47 -28.01 -58.20
C ASN A 128 -5.93 -28.12 -57.76
N LYS A 129 -6.70 -27.03 -57.91
CA LYS A 129 -8.12 -27.03 -57.54
C LYS A 129 -8.83 -28.08 -58.38
N TRP A 130 -9.26 -29.14 -57.72
CA TRP A 130 -10.20 -30.11 -58.23
C TRP A 130 -11.35 -30.13 -57.24
N ASP A 131 -12.56 -29.96 -57.75
CA ASP A 131 -13.77 -30.00 -56.94
C ASP A 131 -14.64 -31.10 -57.52
N ASP A 132 -14.79 -32.20 -56.78
CA ASP A 132 -15.80 -33.23 -57.03
C ASP A 132 -17.12 -32.90 -56.32
N THR A 133 -17.12 -31.86 -55.49
CA THR A 133 -18.28 -31.35 -54.75
C THR A 133 -18.62 -29.92 -55.22
N ASP A 134 -19.53 -29.27 -54.50
CA ASP A 134 -19.77 -27.83 -54.62
C ASP A 134 -19.20 -27.17 -53.36
N ASP A 135 -18.17 -26.33 -53.50
CA ASP A 135 -17.56 -25.57 -52.40
C ASP A 135 -18.61 -24.89 -51.49
N PHE A 136 -19.72 -24.40 -52.05
CA PHE A 136 -20.79 -23.76 -51.27
C PHE A 136 -21.54 -24.77 -50.40
N THR A 137 -21.83 -25.95 -50.93
CA THR A 137 -22.41 -27.05 -50.18
C THR A 137 -21.46 -27.52 -49.07
N ALA A 138 -20.16 -27.65 -49.35
CA ALA A 138 -19.16 -27.99 -48.34
C ALA A 138 -19.14 -26.96 -47.20
N HIS A 139 -19.13 -25.67 -47.55
CA HIS A 139 -19.18 -24.56 -46.59
C HIS A 139 -20.45 -24.57 -45.73
N LEU A 140 -21.62 -24.78 -46.35
CA LEU A 140 -22.89 -24.84 -45.65
C LEU A 140 -22.94 -25.96 -44.59
N THR A 141 -22.09 -26.98 -44.74
CA THR A 141 -21.97 -28.11 -43.82
C THR A 141 -20.83 -28.01 -42.79
N ASP A 142 -20.00 -26.96 -42.81
CA ASP A 142 -18.87 -26.80 -41.86
C ASP A 142 -19.26 -26.03 -40.58
N TYR A 143 -19.80 -26.77 -39.62
CA TYR A 143 -20.17 -26.25 -38.29
C TYR A 143 -19.03 -26.19 -37.29
N THR A 144 -17.85 -26.68 -37.66
CA THR A 144 -16.68 -26.60 -36.80
C THR A 144 -16.01 -25.25 -36.95
N GLN A 145 -15.95 -24.73 -38.17
CA GLN A 145 -15.39 -23.41 -38.45
C GLN A 145 -16.44 -22.30 -38.35
N HIS A 146 -17.73 -22.58 -38.64
CA HIS A 146 -18.78 -21.57 -38.70
C HIS A 146 -19.86 -21.78 -37.63
N PRO A 147 -20.22 -20.74 -36.85
CA PRO A 147 -21.33 -20.83 -35.90
C PRO A 147 -22.67 -20.84 -36.63
N TYR A 148 -23.49 -21.85 -36.36
CA TYR A 148 -24.84 -21.93 -36.90
C TYR A 148 -25.88 -21.31 -35.99
N TYR A 149 -26.84 -20.59 -36.56
CA TYR A 149 -27.97 -20.06 -35.82
C TYR A 149 -29.06 -21.12 -35.68
N ALA A 150 -29.06 -21.80 -34.54
CA ALA A 150 -30.05 -22.81 -34.22
C ALA A 150 -31.33 -22.13 -33.72
N GLY A 151 -32.45 -22.37 -34.40
CA GLY A 151 -33.74 -21.83 -34.01
C GLY A 151 -34.20 -22.45 -32.69
N ASP A 152 -34.60 -21.63 -31.71
CA ASP A 152 -35.08 -22.10 -30.42
C ASP A 152 -36.52 -22.60 -30.52
N THR A 153 -36.78 -23.83 -30.03
CA THR A 153 -38.12 -24.42 -30.00
C THR A 153 -38.49 -24.88 -28.59
N GLY A 154 -38.82 -23.92 -27.72
CA GLY A 154 -39.51 -24.19 -26.45
C GLY A 154 -38.59 -24.52 -25.26
N SER A 155 -38.92 -23.93 -24.11
CA SER A 155 -38.40 -24.27 -22.79
C SER A 155 -39.51 -24.97 -22.03
N THR A 156 -39.24 -26.13 -21.44
CA THR A 156 -40.21 -26.88 -20.61
C THR A 156 -40.32 -26.34 -19.17
N GLY A 157 -39.79 -25.13 -18.89
CA GLY A 157 -39.75 -24.57 -17.53
C GLY A 157 -38.76 -25.25 -16.59
N THR A 158 -38.00 -26.24 -17.08
CA THR A 158 -37.03 -27.06 -16.33
C THR A 158 -35.57 -26.69 -16.59
N GLY A 159 -35.30 -25.59 -17.32
CA GLY A 159 -33.94 -25.19 -17.71
C GLY A 159 -33.33 -25.97 -18.88
N ILE A 160 -34.17 -26.71 -19.61
CA ILE A 160 -33.79 -27.45 -20.80
C ILE A 160 -34.24 -26.64 -22.01
N LEU A 161 -33.29 -26.31 -22.89
CA LEU A 161 -33.54 -25.71 -24.19
C LEU A 161 -33.49 -26.78 -25.26
N GLN A 162 -34.56 -26.90 -26.04
CA GLN A 162 -34.64 -27.77 -27.20
C GLN A 162 -34.13 -27.00 -28.42
N ILE A 163 -33.00 -27.43 -28.96
CA ILE A 163 -32.41 -26.83 -30.15
C ILE A 163 -32.81 -27.67 -31.37
N THR A 164 -33.52 -27.06 -32.32
CA THR A 164 -33.87 -27.70 -33.58
C THR A 164 -32.81 -27.42 -34.65
N LEU A 165 -32.22 -28.47 -35.19
CA LEU A 165 -31.35 -28.40 -36.37
C LEU A 165 -32.17 -28.52 -37.67
N PRO A 166 -31.69 -28.00 -38.82
CA PRO A 166 -32.31 -28.25 -40.12
C PRO A 166 -32.49 -29.74 -40.42
N VAL A 167 -33.47 -30.06 -41.26
CA VAL A 167 -33.82 -31.43 -41.70
C VAL A 167 -32.66 -32.20 -42.35
N THR A 168 -31.65 -31.51 -42.90
CA THR A 168 -30.43 -32.13 -43.44
C THR A 168 -29.53 -32.74 -42.36
N TYR A 169 -29.77 -32.43 -41.08
CA TYR A 169 -28.93 -32.85 -39.95
C TYR A 169 -29.58 -33.85 -39.02
N SER A 170 -30.86 -34.20 -39.22
CA SER A 170 -31.50 -35.30 -38.51
C SER A 170 -30.89 -36.67 -38.83
N SER A 171 -29.92 -36.73 -39.76
CA SER A 171 -29.16 -37.91 -40.15
C SER A 171 -27.76 -38.01 -39.53
N TRP A 172 -27.33 -37.06 -38.67
CA TRP A 172 -26.07 -37.21 -37.95
C TRP A 172 -26.10 -38.44 -37.04
N SER A 173 -25.18 -39.37 -37.26
CA SER A 173 -24.96 -40.51 -36.35
C SER A 173 -24.35 -40.08 -35.01
N ALA A 174 -23.62 -38.95 -35.00
CA ALA A 174 -23.13 -38.24 -33.82
C ALA A 174 -22.76 -36.78 -34.18
N VAL A 175 -22.84 -35.86 -33.21
CA VAL A 175 -22.43 -34.46 -33.39
C VAL A 175 -20.89 -34.35 -33.35
N PRO A 176 -20.24 -33.73 -34.36
CA PRO A 176 -18.78 -33.66 -34.41
C PRO A 176 -18.21 -32.79 -33.28
N ILE A 177 -17.10 -33.22 -32.68
CA ILE A 177 -16.37 -32.42 -31.68
C ILE A 177 -15.97 -31.08 -32.31
N GLY A 178 -16.21 -29.99 -31.59
CA GLY A 178 -15.98 -28.63 -32.09
C GLY A 178 -17.17 -28.00 -32.79
N ALA A 179 -18.28 -28.72 -32.99
CA ALA A 179 -19.50 -28.15 -33.54
C ALA A 179 -19.96 -26.92 -32.73
N CYS A 180 -20.25 -25.84 -33.44
CA CYS A 180 -20.57 -24.54 -32.87
C CYS A 180 -22.02 -24.14 -33.19
N PHE A 181 -22.76 -23.77 -32.14
CA PHE A 181 -24.17 -23.39 -32.25
C PHE A 181 -24.40 -22.05 -31.56
N SER A 182 -25.20 -21.20 -32.17
CA SER A 182 -25.68 -19.95 -31.58
C SER A 182 -27.19 -19.97 -31.49
N PHE A 183 -27.75 -19.46 -30.41
CA PHE A 183 -29.19 -19.37 -30.19
C PHE A 183 -29.50 -18.08 -29.43
N LYS A 184 -30.71 -17.54 -29.62
CA LYS A 184 -31.20 -16.37 -28.90
C LYS A 184 -32.23 -16.81 -27.87
N ASN A 185 -32.01 -16.49 -26.60
CA ASN A 185 -33.00 -16.78 -25.57
C ASN A 185 -34.25 -15.93 -25.77
N ILE A 186 -35.34 -16.56 -26.20
CA ILE A 186 -36.65 -15.91 -26.40
C ILE A 186 -37.50 -15.85 -25.12
N PHE A 187 -37.06 -16.52 -24.05
CA PHE A 187 -37.79 -16.56 -22.79
C PHE A 187 -37.42 -15.35 -21.90
N ASN A 188 -38.26 -15.04 -20.93
CA ASN A 188 -37.90 -14.09 -19.87
C ASN A 188 -36.65 -14.56 -19.12
N ASN A 189 -36.00 -13.65 -18.37
CA ASN A 189 -34.81 -13.98 -17.59
C ASN A 189 -35.02 -15.24 -16.75
N GLN A 190 -34.14 -16.22 -16.88
CA GLN A 190 -34.20 -17.49 -16.15
C GLN A 190 -32.94 -17.66 -15.29
N THR A 191 -33.11 -18.23 -14.10
CA THR A 191 -32.02 -18.70 -13.25
C THR A 191 -32.34 -20.13 -12.81
N ILE A 192 -31.52 -21.08 -13.23
CA ILE A 192 -31.70 -22.52 -12.99
C ILE A 192 -30.47 -23.03 -12.25
N ALA A 193 -30.62 -23.30 -10.94
CA ALA A 193 -29.51 -23.69 -10.08
C ALA A 193 -28.84 -25.02 -10.49
N SER A 194 -29.61 -25.93 -11.10
CA SER A 194 -29.10 -27.20 -11.64
C SER A 194 -28.38 -27.07 -12.99
N GLY A 195 -28.26 -25.85 -13.52
CA GLY A 195 -27.64 -25.55 -14.80
C GLY A 195 -28.60 -25.62 -15.99
N ILE A 196 -28.32 -24.78 -16.99
CA ILE A 196 -28.99 -24.80 -18.28
C ILE A 196 -28.46 -25.98 -19.09
N LYS A 197 -29.37 -26.71 -19.73
CA LYS A 197 -29.03 -27.86 -20.57
C LYS A 197 -29.59 -27.67 -21.97
N LEU A 198 -28.88 -28.23 -22.95
CA LEU A 198 -29.30 -28.30 -24.34
C LEU A 198 -29.66 -29.73 -24.70
N ALA A 199 -30.83 -29.91 -25.28
CA ALA A 199 -31.19 -31.13 -25.98
C ALA A 199 -31.01 -30.88 -27.48
N LEU A 200 -30.25 -31.77 -28.13
CA LEU A 200 -29.92 -31.68 -29.55
C LEU A 200 -30.19 -33.03 -30.21
N ALA A 201 -30.91 -33.02 -31.33
CA ALA A 201 -31.14 -34.22 -32.12
C ALA A 201 -29.80 -34.86 -32.53
N GLY A 202 -29.67 -36.19 -32.36
CA GLY A 202 -28.41 -36.92 -32.59
C GLY A 202 -27.49 -37.05 -31.37
N LEU A 203 -27.81 -36.39 -30.24
CA LEU A 203 -27.18 -36.66 -28.94
C LEU A 203 -28.13 -37.45 -28.05
N ALA A 204 -27.56 -38.40 -27.30
CA ALA A 204 -28.31 -39.12 -26.26
C ALA A 204 -28.50 -38.21 -25.03
N GLY A 205 -29.76 -37.82 -24.80
CA GLY A 205 -30.18 -37.01 -23.67
C GLY A 205 -29.73 -35.55 -23.74
N GLU A 206 -30.00 -34.84 -22.65
CA GLU A 206 -29.65 -33.43 -22.49
C GLU A 206 -28.21 -33.28 -22.01
N LYS A 207 -27.51 -32.26 -22.50
CA LYS A 207 -26.13 -31.96 -22.10
C LYS A 207 -26.05 -30.58 -21.45
N PRO A 208 -25.33 -30.43 -20.33
CA PRO A 208 -25.21 -29.14 -19.68
C PRO A 208 -24.40 -28.16 -20.53
N ILE A 209 -24.71 -26.88 -20.38
CA ILE A 209 -23.84 -25.78 -20.78
C ILE A 209 -22.91 -25.48 -19.61
N LEU A 210 -21.61 -25.55 -19.86
CA LEU A 210 -20.57 -25.18 -18.93
C LEU A 210 -19.92 -23.86 -19.35
N LYS A 211 -19.53 -23.08 -18.38
CA LYS A 211 -18.59 -21.98 -18.56
C LYS A 211 -17.20 -22.55 -18.90
N SER A 212 -16.30 -21.70 -19.39
CA SER A 212 -14.91 -22.10 -19.70
C SER A 212 -14.13 -22.65 -18.51
N ASN A 213 -14.50 -22.28 -17.28
CA ASN A 213 -13.92 -22.79 -16.04
C ASN A 213 -14.52 -24.13 -15.57
N GLY A 214 -15.46 -24.71 -16.32
CA GLY A 214 -16.10 -25.99 -16.00
C GLY A 214 -17.34 -25.89 -15.10
N ASN A 215 -17.67 -24.71 -14.57
CA ASN A 215 -18.88 -24.52 -13.78
C ASN A 215 -20.14 -24.53 -14.66
N LEU A 216 -21.27 -24.91 -14.08
CA LEU A 216 -22.58 -24.84 -14.75
C LEU A 216 -22.92 -23.40 -15.12
N PHE A 217 -23.40 -23.20 -16.34
CA PHE A 217 -24.05 -21.97 -16.75
C PHE A 217 -25.51 -22.01 -16.27
N THR A 218 -25.92 -21.07 -15.41
CA THR A 218 -27.19 -21.15 -14.68
C THR A 218 -28.19 -20.07 -15.05
N THR A 219 -27.80 -19.07 -15.83
CA THR A 219 -28.65 -17.89 -16.11
C THR A 219 -28.91 -17.75 -17.61
N LEU A 220 -30.10 -17.31 -17.99
CA LEU A 220 -30.41 -16.89 -19.36
C LEU A 220 -31.05 -15.50 -19.29
N THR A 221 -30.47 -14.55 -19.99
CA THR A 221 -30.98 -13.19 -20.13
C THR A 221 -31.90 -13.15 -21.34
N LYS A 222 -33.07 -12.54 -21.19
CA LYS A 222 -34.03 -12.36 -22.28
C LYS A 222 -33.36 -11.64 -23.45
N ASP A 223 -33.62 -12.14 -24.65
CA ASP A 223 -33.10 -11.63 -25.92
C ASP A 223 -31.58 -11.71 -26.12
N ALA A 224 -30.83 -12.24 -25.15
CA ALA A 224 -29.39 -12.44 -25.30
C ALA A 224 -29.10 -13.59 -26.27
N ILE A 225 -28.02 -13.43 -27.03
CA ILE A 225 -27.50 -14.44 -27.97
C ILE A 225 -26.34 -15.16 -27.28
N TYR A 226 -26.41 -16.48 -27.29
CA TYR A 226 -25.40 -17.35 -26.72
C TYR A 226 -24.77 -18.18 -27.82
N THR A 227 -23.45 -18.36 -27.75
CA THR A 227 -22.71 -19.27 -28.62
C THR A 227 -22.11 -20.37 -27.76
N VAL A 228 -22.28 -21.62 -28.16
CA VAL A 228 -21.76 -22.79 -27.46
C VAL A 228 -20.98 -23.69 -28.40
N ARG A 229 -19.98 -24.38 -27.87
CA ARG A 229 -19.17 -25.36 -28.61
C ARG A 229 -19.24 -26.74 -27.97
N TRP A 230 -19.50 -27.76 -28.77
CA TRP A 230 -19.52 -29.15 -28.32
C TRP A 230 -18.09 -29.68 -28.11
N ASN A 231 -17.76 -30.17 -26.92
CA ASN A 231 -16.42 -30.75 -26.66
C ASN A 231 -16.38 -32.29 -26.72
N GLY A 232 -17.48 -32.94 -27.12
CA GLY A 232 -17.63 -34.40 -27.06
C GLY A 232 -18.38 -34.91 -25.83
N VAL A 233 -18.55 -34.07 -24.80
CA VAL A 233 -19.22 -34.44 -23.54
C VAL A 233 -20.28 -33.42 -23.13
N ASN A 234 -19.93 -32.13 -23.12
CA ASN A 234 -20.76 -31.00 -22.71
C ASN A 234 -20.68 -29.86 -23.74
N PHE A 235 -21.62 -28.93 -23.66
CA PHE A 235 -21.55 -27.67 -24.40
C PHE A 235 -20.76 -26.64 -23.60
N ILE A 236 -19.82 -25.95 -24.23
CA ILE A 236 -19.00 -24.92 -23.60
C ILE A 236 -19.44 -23.55 -24.10
N LEU A 237 -19.92 -22.72 -23.19
CA LEU A 237 -20.30 -21.33 -23.46
C LEU A 237 -19.08 -20.53 -23.95
N GLN A 238 -19.27 -19.81 -25.04
CA GLN A 238 -18.29 -18.91 -25.64
C GLN A 238 -18.67 -17.46 -25.29
N GLY A 239 -17.67 -16.64 -24.95
CA GLY A 239 -17.85 -15.20 -24.83
C GLY A 239 -18.52 -14.69 -23.55
N GLU A 240 -18.73 -15.51 -22.52
CA GLU A 240 -19.13 -14.99 -21.21
C GLU A 240 -17.92 -14.29 -20.55
N GLY A 241 -18.02 -12.96 -20.44
CA GLY A 241 -16.99 -12.09 -19.90
C GLY A 241 -17.06 -11.98 -18.39
N ALA A 242 -15.99 -12.48 -17.75
CA ALA A 242 -15.56 -12.23 -16.37
C ALA A 242 -16.36 -12.91 -15.22
N SER A 243 -15.78 -13.98 -14.68
CA SER A 243 -16.18 -14.64 -13.42
C SER A 243 -15.68 -13.90 -12.16
N GLY A 244 -15.54 -12.58 -12.22
CA GLY A 244 -15.03 -11.77 -11.11
C GLY A 244 -16.13 -11.43 -10.11
N ASN A 245 -15.83 -11.45 -8.82
CA ASN A 245 -16.72 -10.98 -7.75
C ASN A 245 -16.41 -9.53 -7.33
N ALA A 246 -15.53 -8.84 -8.07
CA ALA A 246 -15.15 -7.48 -7.77
C ALA A 246 -16.35 -6.53 -7.91
N THR A 247 -16.57 -5.73 -6.89
CA THR A 247 -17.52 -4.62 -6.88
C THR A 247 -16.80 -3.31 -7.17
N ALA A 248 -17.55 -2.23 -7.45
CA ALA A 248 -16.94 -0.91 -7.66
C ALA A 248 -16.08 -0.47 -6.46
N SER A 249 -16.46 -0.82 -5.23
CA SER A 249 -15.68 -0.53 -4.03
C SER A 249 -14.38 -1.31 -3.89
N ASP A 250 -14.21 -2.40 -4.64
CA ASP A 250 -12.99 -3.22 -4.64
C ASP A 250 -11.93 -2.71 -5.64
N LEU A 251 -12.30 -1.76 -6.49
CA LEU A 251 -11.46 -1.24 -7.59
C LEU A 251 -11.03 0.21 -7.32
N LEU A 252 -9.75 0.50 -7.56
CA LEU A 252 -9.20 1.85 -7.45
C LEU A 252 -9.98 2.84 -8.33
N SER A 253 -10.26 4.03 -7.81
CA SER A 253 -10.99 5.06 -8.55
C SER A 253 -10.40 5.31 -9.94
N GLY A 254 -11.27 5.25 -10.96
CA GLY A 254 -10.88 5.40 -12.36
C GLY A 254 -10.33 4.13 -13.03
N LYS A 255 -10.18 3.02 -12.31
CA LYS A 255 -9.95 1.69 -12.91
C LYS A 255 -11.29 1.03 -13.22
N THR A 256 -11.33 0.20 -14.26
CA THR A 256 -12.56 -0.50 -14.66
C THR A 256 -12.39 -2.01 -14.56
N ALA A 257 -13.50 -2.71 -14.37
CA ALA A 257 -13.60 -4.15 -14.55
C ALA A 257 -14.91 -4.49 -15.29
N THR A 258 -14.92 -5.58 -16.04
CA THR A 258 -16.13 -6.08 -16.68
C THR A 258 -16.80 -7.09 -15.76
N THR A 259 -18.12 -7.01 -15.64
CA THR A 259 -18.97 -7.99 -14.94
C THR A 259 -20.11 -8.42 -15.85
N ASP A 260 -20.84 -9.47 -15.45
CA ASP A 260 -22.07 -9.90 -16.14
C ASP A 260 -23.14 -8.80 -16.21
N ALA A 261 -23.10 -7.79 -15.32
CA ALA A 261 -24.01 -6.64 -15.30
C ALA A 261 -23.49 -5.44 -16.14
N GLY A 262 -22.32 -5.56 -16.75
CA GLY A 262 -21.66 -4.49 -17.50
C GLY A 262 -20.32 -4.05 -16.90
N GLU A 263 -19.73 -3.01 -17.49
CA GLU A 263 -18.50 -2.39 -16.98
C GLU A 263 -18.79 -1.65 -15.67
N ILE A 264 -18.00 -1.94 -14.65
CA ILE A 264 -17.99 -1.20 -13.38
C ILE A 264 -16.75 -0.30 -13.33
N VAL A 265 -16.93 0.92 -12.85
CA VAL A 265 -15.84 1.87 -12.59
C VAL A 265 -15.57 1.88 -11.10
N GLY A 266 -14.30 1.75 -10.72
CA GLY A 266 -13.86 1.71 -9.35
C GLY A 266 -14.19 3.00 -8.59
N THR A 267 -14.53 2.85 -7.32
CA THR A 267 -14.83 3.92 -6.38
C THR A 267 -13.89 3.93 -5.18
N MET A 268 -12.96 2.95 -5.06
CA MET A 268 -12.01 2.92 -3.96
C MET A 268 -11.10 4.15 -4.00
N PRO A 269 -11.09 5.00 -2.95
CA PRO A 269 -10.27 6.20 -2.93
C PRO A 269 -8.77 5.88 -2.88
N ASN A 270 -7.97 6.52 -3.73
CA ASN A 270 -6.52 6.52 -3.57
C ASN A 270 -6.13 7.55 -2.51
N ARG A 271 -5.68 7.10 -1.34
CA ARG A 271 -5.24 7.98 -0.24
C ARG A 271 -3.71 8.08 -0.11
N SER A 272 -2.96 7.66 -1.14
CA SER A 272 -1.50 7.88 -1.18
C SER A 272 -1.19 9.37 -0.96
N GLY A 273 -0.34 9.67 0.03
CA GLY A 273 0.03 11.04 0.41
C GLY A 273 -1.00 11.80 1.26
N THR A 274 -2.15 11.21 1.62
CA THR A 274 -3.14 11.89 2.48
C THR A 274 -2.64 11.93 3.92
N ARG A 275 -2.46 13.15 4.46
CA ARG A 275 -2.15 13.41 5.87
C ARG A 275 -3.46 13.65 6.64
N VAL A 276 -4.26 12.62 6.86
CA VAL A 276 -5.38 12.74 7.81
C VAL A 276 -4.81 12.60 9.22
N GLY A 277 -5.12 13.55 10.10
CA GLY A 277 -4.75 13.47 11.51
C GLY A 277 -5.29 12.15 12.07
N ALA A 278 -4.38 11.23 12.36
CA ALA A 278 -4.75 9.96 12.93
C ALA A 278 -5.49 10.24 14.25
N ASN A 279 -6.60 9.54 14.48
CA ASN A 279 -7.13 9.44 15.83
C ASN A 279 -6.12 8.61 16.63
N TYR A 280 -5.19 9.29 17.29
CA TYR A 280 -4.22 8.64 18.16
C TYR A 280 -4.96 8.16 19.40
N VAL A 281 -4.93 6.86 19.65
CA VAL A 281 -5.46 6.28 20.89
C VAL A 281 -4.30 5.59 21.59
N THR A 282 -3.79 6.19 22.66
CA THR A 282 -2.92 5.50 23.60
C THR A 282 -3.82 4.78 24.60
N THR A 283 -4.06 3.49 24.41
CA THR A 283 -4.90 2.71 25.34
C THR A 283 -4.22 2.47 26.69
N ASP A 284 -2.88 2.49 26.74
CA ASP A 284 -2.05 2.14 27.90
C ASP A 284 -0.98 3.20 28.25
N GLY A 285 -0.88 4.28 27.47
CA GLY A 285 0.15 5.31 27.63
C GLY A 285 1.53 4.96 27.07
N THR A 286 1.71 3.79 26.43
CA THR A 286 3.00 3.36 25.83
C THR A 286 2.86 2.91 24.38
N THR A 287 1.65 2.62 23.91
CA THR A 287 1.40 2.14 22.56
C THR A 287 0.81 3.25 21.69
N ILE A 288 1.44 3.51 20.55
CA ILE A 288 0.92 4.44 19.54
C ILE A 288 0.15 3.63 18.49
N GLN A 289 -1.13 3.94 18.32
CA GLN A 289 -1.99 3.30 17.32
C GLN A 289 -2.47 4.29 16.26
N PHE A 290 -2.43 3.86 15.00
CA PHE A 290 -2.94 4.59 13.85
C PHE A 290 -3.96 3.74 13.10
N SER A 291 -5.17 4.25 12.92
CA SER A 291 -6.16 3.64 12.03
C SER A 291 -6.06 4.28 10.64
N PRO A 292 -5.59 3.56 9.61
CA PRO A 292 -5.60 4.08 8.26
C PRO A 292 -7.06 4.27 7.80
N PRO A 293 -7.36 5.34 7.07
CA PRO A 293 -8.71 5.56 6.56
C PRO A 293 -9.11 4.51 5.52
N LEU A 294 -10.41 4.25 5.43
CA LEU A 294 -11.02 3.35 4.44
C LEU A 294 -10.57 3.67 3.00
N GLY A 295 -10.13 2.63 2.29
CA GLY A 295 -9.60 2.69 0.92
C GLY A 295 -8.82 1.42 0.61
N TYR A 296 -7.49 1.54 0.42
CA TYR A 296 -6.60 0.39 0.21
C TYR A 296 -6.58 -0.58 1.41
N TYR A 297 -6.90 -0.07 2.60
CA TYR A 297 -7.08 -0.84 3.82
C TYR A 297 -8.56 -0.90 4.18
N PRO A 298 -9.02 -1.96 4.88
CA PRO A 298 -10.40 -2.11 5.33
C PRO A 298 -10.89 -0.94 6.20
N GLY A 299 -9.96 -0.20 6.82
CA GLY A 299 -10.25 1.03 7.57
C GLY A 299 -11.19 0.82 8.77
N ASP A 300 -11.36 -0.43 9.21
CA ASP A 300 -12.15 -0.78 10.37
C ASP A 300 -11.37 -0.58 11.68
N ILE A 301 -12.08 -0.68 12.81
CA ILE A 301 -11.50 -0.50 14.15
C ILE A 301 -10.40 -1.52 14.50
N ASN A 302 -10.31 -2.62 13.75
CA ASN A 302 -9.31 -3.68 13.95
C ASN A 302 -8.09 -3.51 13.05
N THR A 303 -8.19 -2.68 12.01
CA THR A 303 -7.08 -2.36 11.11
C THR A 303 -6.25 -1.26 11.73
N LYS A 304 -5.12 -1.63 12.35
CA LYS A 304 -4.23 -0.71 13.05
C LYS A 304 -2.78 -0.89 12.63
N VAL A 305 -2.06 0.21 12.57
CA VAL A 305 -0.59 0.22 12.65
C VAL A 305 -0.24 0.54 14.09
N GLU A 306 0.46 -0.38 14.75
CA GLU A 306 0.82 -0.27 16.16
C GLU A 306 2.33 -0.21 16.33
N TYR A 307 2.79 0.66 17.22
CA TYR A 307 4.16 0.70 17.66
C TYR A 307 4.22 0.88 19.18
N ASN A 308 4.93 -0.01 19.86
CA ASN A 308 5.16 0.10 21.29
C ASN A 308 6.35 1.03 21.53
N GLU A 309 6.13 2.15 22.22
CA GLU A 309 7.15 3.09 22.66
C GLU A 309 7.18 3.11 24.20
N PRO A 310 7.99 2.23 24.82
CA PRO A 310 8.02 2.07 26.28
C PRO A 310 8.36 3.35 27.05
N ASN A 311 8.99 4.33 26.40
CA ASN A 311 9.40 5.57 27.03
C ASN A 311 8.36 6.70 26.92
N LEU A 312 7.22 6.51 26.27
CA LEU A 312 6.14 7.52 26.15
C LEU A 312 5.34 7.68 27.46
N LEU A 313 5.98 7.54 28.62
CA LEU A 313 5.31 7.63 29.91
C LEU A 313 5.08 9.10 30.30
N PRO A 314 3.96 9.45 30.97
CA PRO A 314 3.76 10.77 31.56
C PRO A 314 4.94 11.24 32.41
N ALA A 315 5.59 10.32 33.13
CA ALA A 315 6.76 10.60 33.97
C ALA A 315 8.02 11.01 33.19
N ASN A 316 8.07 10.75 31.88
CA ASN A 316 9.18 11.15 31.00
C ASN A 316 8.88 12.47 30.27
N ILE A 317 7.67 13.03 30.41
CA ILE A 317 7.23 14.26 29.75
C ILE A 317 7.03 15.33 30.82
N ILE A 318 7.54 16.54 30.58
CA ILE A 318 7.44 17.65 31.53
C ILE A 318 6.00 18.11 31.73
N THR A 319 5.67 18.47 32.97
CA THR A 319 4.34 18.99 33.33
C THR A 319 4.01 20.21 32.48
N GLY A 320 2.85 20.20 31.82
CA GLY A 320 2.39 21.25 30.90
C GLY A 320 2.76 21.02 29.42
N ALA A 321 3.60 20.03 29.10
CA ALA A 321 3.81 19.57 27.73
C ALA A 321 2.95 18.32 27.44
N SER A 322 2.69 18.07 26.15
CA SER A 322 2.10 16.82 25.69
C SER A 322 2.84 16.30 24.45
N ILE A 323 2.96 14.98 24.35
CA ILE A 323 3.46 14.30 23.15
C ILE A 323 2.37 13.32 22.73
N LEU A 324 1.81 13.53 21.53
CA LEU A 324 0.77 12.66 20.96
C LEU A 324 -0.43 12.44 21.90
N GLY A 325 -0.78 13.44 22.71
CA GLY A 325 -1.90 13.39 23.67
C GLY A 325 -1.55 12.83 25.05
N VAL A 326 -0.33 12.30 25.25
CA VAL A 326 0.16 11.95 26.58
C VAL A 326 0.67 13.20 27.27
N TYR A 327 -0.03 13.62 28.32
CA TYR A 327 0.34 14.79 29.11
C TYR A 327 1.43 14.45 30.12
N GLY A 328 2.40 15.35 30.26
CA GLY A 328 3.52 15.16 31.17
C GLY A 328 3.15 15.30 32.65
N SER A 329 3.80 14.48 33.46
CA SER A 329 3.75 14.51 34.93
C SER A 329 5.13 14.69 35.57
N ALA A 330 6.19 14.83 34.76
CA ALA A 330 7.52 15.11 35.29
C ALA A 330 7.56 16.54 35.82
N VAL A 331 7.85 16.70 37.13
CA VAL A 331 8.02 18.00 37.77
C VAL A 331 9.52 18.25 37.96
N THR A 332 10.04 19.34 37.39
CA THR A 332 11.42 19.78 37.66
C THR A 332 11.43 20.54 39.00
N GLY A 333 11.95 19.90 40.05
CA GLY A 333 11.95 20.41 41.43
C GLY A 333 13.03 21.44 41.73
N GLY A 334 12.63 22.51 42.41
CA GLY A 334 13.48 23.44 43.16
C GLY A 334 12.58 24.33 44.01
N ALA A 335 12.82 24.43 45.33
CA ALA A 335 12.00 25.24 46.23
C ALA A 335 11.98 26.70 45.78
N LYS A 336 10.78 27.26 45.56
CA LYS A 336 10.61 28.67 45.20
C LYS A 336 10.42 29.49 46.47
N VAL A 337 11.12 30.61 46.56
CA VAL A 337 10.82 31.66 47.55
C VAL A 337 9.45 32.22 47.20
N LYS A 338 8.47 32.05 48.09
CA LYS A 338 7.09 32.51 47.92
C LYS A 338 7.01 34.03 48.02
N SER A 339 7.68 34.62 49.00
CA SER A 339 7.76 36.07 49.16
C SER A 339 9.02 36.49 49.92
N ILE A 340 9.50 37.71 49.62
CA ILE A 340 10.54 38.40 50.41
C ILE A 340 10.00 39.77 50.76
N GLN A 341 9.97 40.10 52.04
CA GLN A 341 9.63 41.43 52.53
C GLN A 341 10.86 42.06 53.17
N THR A 342 11.23 43.26 52.74
CA THR A 342 12.40 43.99 53.22
C THR A 342 11.97 45.17 54.07
N ILE A 343 12.54 45.28 55.27
CA ILE A 343 12.31 46.37 56.21
C ILE A 343 13.64 47.07 56.46
N GLU A 344 13.69 48.36 56.18
CA GLU A 344 14.84 49.22 56.50
C GLU A 344 14.42 50.28 57.50
N SER A 345 15.10 50.31 58.64
CA SER A 345 14.76 51.27 59.69
C SER A 345 15.94 51.47 60.64
N SER A 346 15.70 52.23 61.70
CA SER A 346 16.63 52.39 62.80
C SER A 346 15.94 52.21 64.14
N ILE A 347 16.66 51.67 65.12
CA ILE A 347 16.21 51.68 66.51
C ILE A 347 16.93 52.84 67.23
N GLY A 348 16.14 53.73 67.83
CA GLY A 348 16.60 54.95 68.47
C GLY A 348 17.32 54.69 69.79
N GLY A 349 18.09 55.66 70.27
CA GLY A 349 19.13 55.40 71.28
C GLY A 349 18.65 54.85 72.63
N ASN A 350 17.45 55.19 73.10
CA ASN A 350 16.90 54.61 74.33
C ASN A 350 15.82 53.54 74.08
N THR A 351 15.61 53.15 72.83
CA THR A 351 14.59 52.16 72.43
C THR A 351 15.16 50.76 72.46
N THR A 352 14.50 49.81 73.13
CA THR A 352 14.93 48.40 73.21
C THR A 352 14.15 47.47 72.28
N THR A 353 12.99 47.90 71.78
CA THR A 353 12.15 47.15 70.84
C THR A 353 11.57 48.08 69.78
N ASN A 354 11.57 47.64 68.52
CA ASN A 354 10.89 48.29 67.41
C ASN A 354 10.10 47.23 66.63
N THR A 355 8.84 47.51 66.29
CA THR A 355 7.93 46.56 65.62
C THR A 355 7.49 47.11 64.27
N HIS A 356 7.44 46.25 63.26
CA HIS A 356 7.00 46.57 61.92
C HIS A 356 5.85 45.67 61.52
N THR A 357 4.80 46.27 60.98
CA THR A 357 3.74 45.52 60.30
C THR A 357 4.27 45.03 58.95
N ILE A 358 4.10 43.74 58.69
CA ILE A 358 4.44 43.06 57.45
C ILE A 358 3.16 42.44 56.85
N SER A 359 3.19 42.15 55.55
CA SER A 359 2.17 41.31 54.93
C SER A 359 2.19 39.92 55.56
N ALA A 360 1.01 39.30 55.69
CA ALA A 360 0.87 38.03 56.37
C ALA A 360 1.76 36.93 55.74
N VAL A 361 2.58 36.27 56.55
CA VAL A 361 3.41 35.11 56.16
C VAL A 361 3.04 33.88 56.97
N ASN A 362 3.29 32.69 56.44
CA ASN A 362 3.31 31.48 57.25
C ASN A 362 4.57 31.47 58.13
N VAL A 363 4.41 31.72 59.44
CA VAL A 363 5.51 31.79 60.39
C VAL A 363 6.36 30.53 60.38
N THR A 364 5.77 29.32 60.24
CA THR A 364 6.54 28.05 60.26
C THR A 364 7.42 27.88 59.02
N ASN A 365 6.99 28.44 57.88
CA ASN A 365 7.68 28.35 56.59
C ASN A 365 8.48 29.62 56.27
N SER A 366 8.68 30.51 57.25
CA SER A 366 9.40 31.76 57.07
C SER A 366 10.64 31.84 57.94
N VAL A 367 11.69 32.45 57.40
CA VAL A 367 12.90 32.84 58.15
C VAL A 367 13.06 34.35 58.15
N VAL A 368 13.74 34.87 59.17
CA VAL A 368 14.10 36.28 59.25
C VAL A 368 15.61 36.40 59.17
N MET A 369 16.10 37.16 58.20
CA MET A 369 17.49 37.57 58.11
C MET A 369 17.62 39.04 58.50
N LEU A 370 18.64 39.37 59.29
CA LEU A 370 18.88 40.72 59.77
C LEU A 370 20.32 41.12 59.49
N THR A 371 20.50 42.28 58.89
CA THR A 371 21.79 42.98 58.87
C THR A 371 21.64 44.30 59.63
N ALA A 372 22.64 44.62 60.45
CA ALA A 372 22.65 45.84 61.25
C ALA A 372 23.98 46.56 61.03
N ALA A 373 23.91 47.89 60.95
CA ALA A 373 25.06 48.75 60.80
C ALA A 373 24.98 49.89 61.83
N TYR A 374 26.12 50.13 62.49
CA TYR A 374 26.26 51.20 63.45
C TYR A 374 26.77 52.46 62.77
N THR A 375 26.14 53.58 63.07
CA THR A 375 26.60 54.89 62.62
C THR A 375 27.00 55.69 63.84
N SER A 376 28.18 55.43 64.40
CA SER A 376 28.78 56.34 65.38
C SER A 376 30.06 56.94 64.81
N THR A 377 30.33 58.19 65.18
CA THR A 377 31.63 58.86 65.02
C THR A 377 32.49 58.73 66.28
N GLU A 378 32.03 57.94 67.26
CA GLU A 378 32.69 57.77 68.56
C GLU A 378 33.74 56.66 68.48
N TYR A 379 34.96 56.97 68.97
CA TYR A 379 36.14 56.10 68.87
C TYR A 379 36.01 54.78 69.69
N TYR A 380 34.94 54.61 70.46
CA TYR A 380 34.75 53.50 71.40
C TYR A 380 33.26 53.14 71.56
N VAL A 381 32.73 52.25 70.71
CA VAL A 381 31.34 51.76 70.84
C VAL A 381 31.32 50.40 71.52
N ASN A 382 30.48 50.24 72.55
CA ASN A 382 30.20 48.92 73.13
C ASN A 382 29.41 48.05 72.13
N PRO A 383 29.94 46.91 71.64
CA PRO A 383 29.26 46.03 70.70
C PRO A 383 27.94 45.41 71.24
N GLY A 384 27.76 45.37 72.57
CA GLY A 384 26.52 44.92 73.21
C GLY A 384 25.32 45.84 72.99
N ASN A 385 25.54 47.16 72.92
CA ASN A 385 24.49 48.15 72.64
C ASN A 385 24.06 48.18 71.17
N ALA A 386 24.84 47.46 70.38
CA ALA A 386 24.79 47.37 68.95
C ALA A 386 23.97 46.13 68.53
N SER A 387 24.11 44.99 69.22
CA SER A 387 23.53 43.71 68.78
C SER A 387 21.99 43.74 68.72
N LEU A 388 21.44 43.44 67.54
CA LEU A 388 20.00 43.33 67.31
C LEU A 388 19.62 41.87 67.02
N CYS A 389 18.43 41.47 67.46
CA CYS A 389 17.77 40.25 67.02
C CYS A 389 16.44 40.57 66.36
N ALA A 390 16.07 39.79 65.35
CA ALA A 390 14.82 39.92 64.63
C ALA A 390 14.02 38.62 64.73
N SER A 391 12.73 38.73 65.03
CA SER A 391 11.83 37.60 65.14
C SER A 391 10.44 37.97 64.63
N LEU A 392 9.70 36.98 64.13
CA LEU A 392 8.27 37.13 63.87
C LEU A 392 7.53 36.90 65.19
N SER A 393 6.79 37.90 65.68
CA SER A 393 5.93 37.71 66.86
C SER A 393 4.63 36.99 66.50
N ASP A 394 4.16 37.20 65.27
CA ASP A 394 2.99 36.57 64.67
C ASP A 394 3.14 36.60 63.13
N SER A 395 2.10 36.20 62.39
CA SER A 395 2.13 36.17 60.92
C SER A 395 2.25 37.54 60.26
N THR A 396 2.01 38.64 60.97
CA THR A 396 1.91 40.00 60.43
C THR A 396 2.86 41.00 61.08
N THR A 397 3.65 40.57 62.06
CA THR A 397 4.48 41.49 62.85
C THR A 397 5.92 40.99 62.94
N LEU A 398 6.83 41.81 62.42
CA LEU A 398 8.28 41.67 62.62
C LEU A 398 8.71 42.50 63.82
N LYS A 399 9.39 41.85 64.77
CA LYS A 399 9.92 42.48 65.98
C LYS A 399 11.45 42.53 65.92
N ILE A 400 12.00 43.71 66.18
CA ILE A 400 13.44 43.98 66.28
C ILE A 400 13.76 44.37 67.72
N GLU A 401 14.71 43.69 68.35
CA GLU A 401 14.98 43.86 69.78
C GLU A 401 16.48 43.93 70.09
N ARG A 402 16.83 44.66 71.15
CA ARG A 402 18.16 44.69 71.78
C ARG A 402 18.07 44.71 73.31
N THR A 403 19.17 44.38 73.99
CA THR A 403 19.17 44.19 75.46
C THR A 403 19.16 45.50 76.22
N PHE A 404 19.93 46.47 75.73
CA PHE A 404 20.11 47.75 76.38
C PHE A 404 19.95 48.88 75.35
N GLY A 405 19.58 50.07 75.84
CA GLY A 405 19.71 51.30 75.06
C GLY A 405 21.19 51.61 74.77
N GLY A 406 21.46 52.43 73.76
CA GLY A 406 22.78 52.91 73.39
C GLY A 406 22.75 53.74 72.11
N SER A 407 23.81 53.74 71.31
CA SER A 407 23.79 54.48 70.04
C SER A 407 22.68 54.00 69.09
N PRO A 408 22.12 54.88 68.23
CA PRO A 408 21.18 54.47 67.20
C PRO A 408 21.78 53.42 66.26
N VAL A 409 20.99 52.40 65.93
CA VAL A 409 21.42 51.31 65.03
C VAL A 409 20.51 51.29 63.80
N ARG A 410 21.10 51.37 62.61
CA ARG A 410 20.36 51.13 61.36
C ARG A 410 20.35 49.64 61.07
N TYR A 411 19.24 49.14 60.55
CA TYR A 411 19.13 47.73 60.18
C TYR A 411 18.30 47.54 58.92
N ARG A 412 18.57 46.42 58.27
CA ARG A 412 17.77 45.87 57.18
C ARG A 412 17.39 44.45 57.54
N ALA A 413 16.09 44.19 57.63
CA ALA A 413 15.54 42.86 57.88
C ALA A 413 14.86 42.32 56.61
N TYR A 414 15.01 41.03 56.36
CA TYR A 414 14.33 40.29 55.30
C TYR A 414 13.49 39.19 55.92
N VAL A 415 12.19 39.21 55.66
CA VAL A 415 11.28 38.09 55.98
C VAL A 415 11.10 37.30 54.69
N VAL A 416 11.63 36.07 54.67
CA VAL A 416 11.60 35.18 53.49
C VAL A 416 10.64 34.03 53.79
N GLU A 417 9.57 33.93 53.03
CA GLU A 417 8.61 32.82 53.08
C GLU A 417 8.88 31.85 51.93
N PHE A 418 8.93 30.55 52.23
CA PHE A 418 9.13 29.49 51.22
C PHE A 418 7.81 28.83 50.81
N GLU A 419 7.76 28.35 49.55
CA GLU A 419 6.71 27.43 49.09
C GLU A 419 6.85 26.03 49.74
N THR A 420 5.98 25.10 49.38
CA THR A 420 6.06 23.69 49.82
C THR A 420 7.39 23.05 49.42
N GLY A 421 7.87 22.10 50.22
CA GLY A 421 9.17 21.43 49.97
C GLY A 421 10.33 21.99 50.78
N VAL A 422 10.06 22.87 51.75
CA VAL A 422 11.06 23.35 52.72
C VAL A 422 10.61 23.06 54.14
N THR A 423 11.50 22.50 54.95
CA THR A 423 11.30 22.30 56.40
C THR A 423 12.21 23.27 57.15
N ILE A 424 11.67 24.01 58.13
CA ILE A 424 12.46 24.94 58.95
C ILE A 424 12.44 24.52 60.42
N GLN A 425 13.61 24.25 60.97
CA GLN A 425 13.82 24.21 62.43
C GLN A 425 14.33 25.57 62.90
N ARG A 426 13.90 26.02 64.09
CA ARG A 426 14.36 27.28 64.69
C ARG A 426 14.45 27.16 66.19
N GLY A 427 15.28 28.00 66.80
CA GLY A 427 15.37 28.07 68.25
C GLY A 427 16.02 29.34 68.75
N LEU A 428 15.85 29.55 70.06
CA LEU A 428 16.53 30.56 70.84
C LEU A 428 17.20 29.85 72.01
N SER A 429 18.52 29.95 72.11
CA SER A 429 19.32 29.29 73.13
C SER A 429 20.06 30.34 73.96
N ILE A 430 20.03 30.18 75.29
CA ILE A 430 20.79 30.99 76.24
C ILE A 430 21.84 30.07 76.85
N PRO A 431 23.12 30.13 76.41
CA PRO A 431 24.16 29.31 76.99
C PRO A 431 24.40 29.75 78.44
N THR A 432 24.21 28.85 79.40
CA THR A 432 24.51 29.10 80.81
C THR A 432 26.00 28.89 81.08
N LYS A 433 26.74 29.98 81.30
CA LYS A 433 28.05 30.10 81.99
C LYS A 433 29.17 29.11 81.57
N TYR A 434 30.16 29.60 80.81
CA TYR A 434 31.40 28.87 80.46
C TYR A 434 32.65 29.47 81.08
N THR A 435 33.69 28.66 81.29
CA THR A 435 34.72 28.94 82.29
C THR A 435 36.09 29.30 81.71
N TYR A 436 36.45 28.98 80.45
CA TYR A 436 37.73 29.43 79.85
C TYR A 436 37.71 29.51 78.30
N MET A 437 38.79 30.05 77.72
CA MET A 437 38.94 30.35 76.29
C MET A 437 38.91 29.07 75.44
N SER A 438 38.17 29.09 74.32
CA SER A 438 37.94 28.00 73.33
C SER A 438 36.96 26.87 73.71
N ASP A 439 35.98 27.12 74.58
CA ASP A 439 34.90 26.15 74.81
C ASP A 439 33.89 26.12 73.63
N SER A 440 33.58 24.92 73.13
CA SER A 440 32.48 24.65 72.19
C SER A 440 31.28 24.06 72.93
N PHE A 441 30.06 24.42 72.53
CA PHE A 441 28.84 23.80 73.07
C PHE A 441 27.88 23.34 71.96
N HIS A 442 27.11 22.31 72.28
CA HIS A 442 26.12 21.76 71.37
C HIS A 442 24.72 22.25 71.72
N ILE A 443 24.01 22.72 70.71
CA ILE A 443 22.57 22.97 70.79
C ILE A 443 21.87 21.76 70.18
N PRO A 444 21.10 20.98 70.96
CA PRO A 444 20.37 19.84 70.41
C PRO A 444 19.28 20.32 69.46
N ILE A 445 19.19 19.68 68.29
CA ILE A 445 18.15 19.91 67.27
C ILE A 445 17.54 18.56 66.87
N SER A 446 16.41 18.57 66.15
CA SER A 446 15.93 17.33 65.52
C SER A 446 16.82 16.96 64.34
N SER A 447 16.86 15.68 63.97
CA SER A 447 17.67 15.20 62.84
C SER A 447 17.39 15.99 61.55
N VAL A 448 18.44 16.28 60.78
CA VAL A 448 18.38 17.04 59.51
C VAL A 448 19.31 16.41 58.47
N ASP A 449 18.95 16.49 57.18
CA ASP A 449 19.87 16.16 56.10
C ASP A 449 20.86 17.31 55.89
N THR A 450 22.09 17.13 56.38
CA THR A 450 23.14 18.15 56.30
C THR A 450 23.59 18.44 54.86
N SER A 451 23.30 17.56 53.89
CA SER A 451 23.61 17.82 52.46
C SER A 451 22.59 18.73 51.77
N ARG A 452 21.41 18.90 52.38
CA ARG A 452 20.30 19.71 51.86
C ARG A 452 19.87 20.82 52.79
N SER A 453 20.67 21.10 53.83
CA SER A 453 20.32 22.06 54.88
C SER A 453 21.28 23.24 54.93
N ILE A 454 20.73 24.44 55.15
CA ILE A 454 21.48 25.67 55.40
C ILE A 454 21.22 26.12 56.84
N LEU A 455 22.30 26.38 57.59
CA LEU A 455 22.25 26.99 58.92
C LEU A 455 22.39 28.51 58.81
N LEU A 456 21.41 29.24 59.31
CA LEU A 456 21.47 30.68 59.53
C LEU A 456 21.46 30.95 61.03
N CYS A 457 22.34 31.83 61.50
CA CYS A 457 22.43 32.16 62.92
C CYS A 457 22.63 33.65 63.15
N SER A 458 22.18 34.10 64.32
CA SER A 458 22.39 35.46 64.83
C SER A 458 22.65 35.40 66.33
N PHE A 459 23.44 36.34 66.84
CA PHE A 459 23.80 36.40 68.26
C PHE A 459 23.55 37.79 68.83
N ARG A 460 23.27 37.84 70.14
CA ARG A 460 23.09 39.07 70.89
C ARG A 460 23.77 38.98 72.26
N SER A 461 24.61 39.96 72.59
CA SER A 461 25.32 40.06 73.87
C SER A 461 24.42 40.54 75.02
N GLY A 462 24.67 40.05 76.23
CA GLY A 462 23.90 40.36 77.44
C GLY A 462 24.57 41.26 78.47
N TYR A 463 25.67 41.97 78.15
CA TYR A 463 26.34 42.85 79.14
C TYR A 463 26.78 44.21 78.59
N ASP A 464 26.85 45.18 79.50
CA ASP A 464 26.80 46.62 79.24
C ASP A 464 28.16 47.34 79.22
N ASN A 465 29.32 46.69 79.46
CA ASN A 465 30.56 47.48 79.63
C ASN A 465 31.91 46.81 79.26
N SER A 466 31.99 45.94 78.24
CA SER A 466 33.31 45.46 77.76
C SER A 466 33.47 45.43 76.24
N TYR A 467 34.52 46.11 75.78
CA TYR A 467 34.91 46.33 74.37
C TYR A 467 35.40 45.07 73.65
N ARG A 468 34.56 44.05 73.44
CA ARG A 468 35.00 42.83 72.74
C ARG A 468 33.99 42.28 71.74
N ASP A 469 34.47 42.06 70.52
CA ASP A 469 33.81 41.25 69.50
C ASP A 469 33.88 39.76 69.92
N ALA A 470 32.72 39.12 70.07
CA ALA A 470 32.63 37.67 70.11
C ALA A 470 32.47 37.17 68.66
N ARG A 471 33.45 36.42 68.15
CA ARG A 471 33.33 35.72 66.86
C ARG A 471 33.13 34.23 67.14
N GLY A 472 32.09 33.64 66.57
CA GLY A 472 31.79 32.21 66.69
C GLY A 472 31.92 31.51 65.34
N TYR A 473 32.41 30.28 65.36
CA TYR A 473 32.27 29.34 64.25
C TYR A 473 31.07 28.42 64.52
N TYR A 474 30.31 28.12 63.47
CA TYR A 474 29.09 27.34 63.56
C TYR A 474 29.14 26.19 62.58
N GLU A 475 28.88 24.99 63.07
CA GLU A 475 28.83 23.78 62.24
C GLU A 475 27.51 23.05 62.48
N LEU A 476 26.85 22.70 61.38
CA LEU A 476 25.63 21.92 61.42
C LEU A 476 25.99 20.43 61.44
N GLY A 477 25.75 19.77 62.58
CA GLY A 477 25.90 18.34 62.74
C GLY A 477 24.56 17.59 62.62
N GLN A 478 24.63 16.27 62.53
CA GLN A 478 23.45 15.41 62.63
C GLN A 478 22.86 15.49 64.05
N GLY A 479 21.74 16.19 64.20
CA GLY A 479 21.03 16.33 65.48
C GLY A 479 21.60 17.37 66.46
N TYR A 480 22.60 18.17 66.05
CA TYR A 480 23.11 19.28 66.86
C TYR A 480 23.63 20.44 66.01
N ILE A 481 23.64 21.65 66.57
CA ILE A 481 24.46 22.77 66.08
C ILE A 481 25.66 22.88 67.02
N ASN A 482 26.88 22.80 66.48
CA ASN A 482 28.09 23.08 67.23
C ASN A 482 28.43 24.56 67.14
N VAL A 483 28.66 25.18 68.29
CA VAL A 483 29.01 26.59 68.40
C VAL A 483 30.35 26.70 69.13
N THR A 484 31.37 27.18 68.41
CA THR A 484 32.73 27.34 68.93
C THR A 484 33.05 28.82 69.07
N TYR A 485 33.44 29.27 70.26
CA TYR A 485 33.74 30.67 70.53
C TYR A 485 35.22 31.02 70.35
N VAL A 486 35.48 32.18 69.73
CA VAL A 486 36.76 32.88 69.79
C VAL A 486 36.53 34.22 70.49
N VAL A 487 36.84 34.29 71.79
CA VAL A 487 36.83 35.55 72.55
C VAL A 487 38.27 36.02 72.75
N GLY A 488 38.55 37.29 72.44
CA GLY A 488 39.84 37.93 72.72
C GLY A 488 40.10 38.12 74.23
N ILE A 489 41.28 37.71 74.65
CA ILE A 489 41.92 37.67 76.00
C ILE A 489 41.39 38.64 77.08
N ASN A 490 41.18 38.10 78.29
CA ASN A 490 40.79 38.68 79.61
C ASN A 490 39.30 38.78 79.92
N ALA A 491 38.77 37.73 80.59
CA ALA A 491 37.39 37.63 81.09
C ALA A 491 37.38 37.21 82.57
N SER A 492 36.99 38.12 83.45
CA SER A 492 36.65 37.81 84.85
C SER A 492 35.17 38.07 85.19
N ASN A 493 34.33 38.41 84.20
CA ASN A 493 32.87 38.54 84.35
C ASN A 493 32.16 37.99 83.08
N TYR A 494 31.52 36.83 83.19
CA TYR A 494 30.87 36.14 82.06
C TYR A 494 29.46 36.67 81.78
N THR A 495 29.09 36.76 80.50
CA THR A 495 27.85 37.35 80.00
C THR A 495 26.92 36.27 79.40
N ASN A 496 25.61 36.41 79.59
CA ASN A 496 24.62 35.56 78.91
C ASN A 496 24.48 36.03 77.46
N PHE A 497 24.68 35.16 76.49
CA PHE A 497 24.38 35.44 75.08
C PHE A 497 23.03 34.84 74.71
N LEU A 498 22.29 35.51 73.82
CA LEU A 498 21.12 34.96 73.16
C LEU A 498 21.53 34.54 71.75
N PHE A 499 21.38 33.25 71.46
CA PHE A 499 21.69 32.66 70.16
C PHE A 499 20.39 32.26 69.47
N SER A 500 20.07 32.92 68.36
CA SER A 500 18.92 32.57 67.52
C SER A 500 19.38 31.94 66.22
N TRP A 501 18.73 30.85 65.82
CA TRP A 501 19.11 30.06 64.66
C TRP A 501 17.91 29.56 63.87
N TYR A 502 18.15 29.35 62.58
CA TYR A 502 17.25 28.71 61.63
C TYR A 502 18.03 27.63 60.85
N ILE A 503 17.44 26.45 60.70
CA ILE A 503 17.93 25.41 59.79
C ILE A 503 16.88 25.22 58.72
N ILE A 504 17.26 25.47 57.47
CA ILE A 504 16.38 25.39 56.31
C ILE A 504 16.76 24.15 55.53
N THR A 505 15.89 23.14 55.49
CA THR A 505 16.10 21.88 54.74
C THR A 505 15.25 21.88 53.48
N PHE A 506 15.88 21.71 52.31
CA PHE A 506 15.20 21.61 51.02
C PHE A 506 14.91 20.12 50.72
N ASN A 507 13.63 19.75 50.70
CA ASN A 507 13.18 18.35 50.60
C ASN A 507 13.26 17.81 49.18
#